data_AF-A0A4U0PH06-F1
#
_entry.id   AF-A0A4U0PH06-F1
#
_cell.length_a   1.000
_cell.length_b   1.000
_cell.length_c   1.000
_cell.angle_alpha   90.00
_cell.angle_beta   90.00
_cell.angle_gamma   90.00
#
_symmetry.space_group_name_H-M   'P 1'
#
loop_
_entity.id
_entity.type
_entity.pdbx_description
1 polymer ?
#
loop_
_entity_poly.entity_id
_entity_poly.type
_entity_poly.pdbx_seq_one_letter_code
_entity_poly.pdbx_strand_id
1 'polypeptide(L)'
;MIELELRRVGFDEYFQNIFCYTELGCRKNQPEFRSATEHGLGVPLGSFAMVGDSYEQDAHFPCSFGAQGVWFNPAGATVREQVATPVV
;
A
#
# COMPACT_ATOMS: atom_id res chain seq x y z
N MET A 1 -5.64 -16.46 7.35
CA MET A 1 -6.58 -15.33 7.44
C MET A 1 -5.88 -14.27 8.27
N ILE A 2 -5.61 -13.11 7.67
CA ILE A 2 -4.71 -12.08 8.25
C ILE A 2 -5.32 -11.45 9.50
N GLU A 3 -6.64 -11.37 9.56
CA GLU A 3 -7.46 -11.01 10.72
C GLU A 3 -7.08 -11.76 11.99
N LEU A 4 -6.79 -13.07 11.88
CA LEU A 4 -6.42 -13.88 13.04
C LEU A 4 -5.03 -13.51 13.56
N GLU A 5 -4.10 -13.19 12.67
CA GLU A 5 -2.75 -12.74 13.05
C GLU A 5 -2.79 -11.35 13.69
N LEU A 6 -3.62 -10.43 13.14
CA LEU A 6 -3.84 -9.11 13.74
C LEU A 6 -4.47 -9.20 15.14
N ARG A 7 -5.48 -10.06 15.31
CA ARG A 7 -6.08 -10.32 16.63
C ARG A 7 -5.08 -10.87 17.65
N ARG A 8 -4.19 -11.77 17.23
CA ARG A 8 -3.18 -12.38 18.11
C ARG A 8 -2.21 -11.35 18.70
N VAL A 9 -1.92 -10.28 17.97
CA VAL A 9 -1.03 -9.21 18.43
C VAL A 9 -1.80 -7.99 18.96
N GLY A 10 -3.14 -8.06 19.02
CA GLY A 10 -4.00 -6.98 19.51
C GLY A 10 -4.07 -5.76 18.60
N PHE A 11 -3.93 -5.96 17.28
CA PHE A 11 -3.89 -4.87 16.30
C PHE A 11 -5.18 -4.75 15.49
N ASP A 12 -6.11 -5.69 15.59
CA ASP A 12 -7.33 -5.72 14.77
C ASP A 12 -8.22 -4.49 14.95
N GLU A 13 -8.20 -3.86 16.13
CA GLU A 13 -8.97 -2.64 16.40
C GLU A 13 -8.55 -1.42 15.57
N TYR A 14 -7.31 -1.40 15.04
CA TYR A 14 -6.79 -0.27 14.28
C TYR A 14 -7.09 -0.36 12.77
N PHE A 15 -7.68 -1.46 12.30
CA PHE A 15 -7.95 -1.69 10.88
C PHE A 15 -9.46 -1.80 10.61
N GLN A 16 -9.98 -0.93 9.75
CA GLN A 16 -11.39 -0.96 9.33
C GLN A 16 -11.62 -1.90 8.14
N ASN A 17 -10.66 -1.99 7.23
CA ASN A 17 -10.71 -2.81 6.03
C ASN A 17 -9.38 -3.56 5.86
N ILE A 18 -9.45 -4.80 5.37
CA ILE A 18 -8.28 -5.63 5.11
C ILE A 18 -8.33 -6.05 3.64
N PHE A 19 -7.22 -5.85 2.94
CA PHE A 19 -7.07 -6.14 1.51
C PHE A 19 -5.85 -7.05 1.32
N CYS A 20 -6.07 -8.33 1.05
CA CYS A 20 -5.00 -9.32 0.97
C CYS A 20 -4.88 -9.94 -0.40
N TYR A 21 -3.65 -10.21 -0.86
CA TYR A 21 -3.40 -10.87 -2.14
C TYR A 21 -4.14 -12.21 -2.28
N THR A 22 -4.21 -12.99 -1.20
CA THR A 22 -4.90 -14.29 -1.18
C THR A 22 -6.41 -14.18 -1.42
N GLU A 23 -6.99 -12.99 -1.21
CA GLU A 23 -8.42 -12.73 -1.36
C GLU A 23 -8.71 -11.94 -2.64
N LEU A 24 -7.87 -10.95 -2.94
CA LEU A 24 -8.00 -10.09 -4.12
C LEU A 24 -7.47 -10.75 -5.41
N GLY A 25 -6.51 -11.66 -5.31
CA GLY A 25 -5.86 -12.30 -6.45
C GLY A 25 -4.93 -11.38 -7.27
N CYS A 26 -4.82 -10.09 -6.91
CA CYS A 26 -4.05 -9.09 -7.65
C CYS A 26 -2.92 -8.46 -6.82
N ARG A 27 -1.88 -7.99 -7.51
CA ARG A 27 -0.69 -7.35 -6.93
C ARG A 27 -0.84 -5.82 -6.90
N LYS A 28 -0.06 -5.16 -6.05
CA LYS A 28 -0.08 -3.68 -5.87
C LYS A 28 0.24 -2.88 -7.15
N ASN A 29 0.94 -3.49 -8.12
CA ASN A 29 1.24 -2.87 -9.42
C ASN A 29 0.15 -3.11 -10.48
N GLN A 30 -0.93 -3.81 -10.14
CA GLN A 30 -2.01 -4.12 -11.05
C GLN A 30 -3.20 -3.16 -10.83
N PRO A 31 -3.86 -2.67 -11.90
CA PRO A 31 -5.01 -1.76 -11.78
C PRO A 31 -6.14 -2.28 -10.90
N GLU A 32 -6.32 -3.60 -10.84
CA GLU A 32 -7.34 -4.27 -10.04
C GLU A 32 -7.18 -4.01 -8.55
N PHE A 33 -5.93 -3.90 -8.06
CA PHE A 33 -5.66 -3.56 -6.67
C PHE A 33 -6.14 -2.14 -6.34
N ARG A 34 -5.87 -1.21 -7.25
CA ARG A 34 -6.36 0.17 -7.16
C ARG A 34 -7.88 0.20 -7.14
N SER A 35 -8.54 -0.49 -8.07
CA SER A 35 -10.02 -0.54 -8.11
C SER A 35 -10.63 -1.15 -6.85
N ALA A 36 -10.03 -2.23 -6.32
CA ALA A 36 -10.50 -2.88 -5.10
C ALA A 36 -10.39 -1.95 -3.87
N THR A 37 -9.26 -1.24 -3.74
CA THR A 37 -9.00 -0.36 -2.60
C THR A 37 -9.79 0.94 -2.66
N GLU A 38 -9.88 1.58 -3.84
CA GLU A 38 -10.71 2.78 -4.06
C GLU A 38 -12.19 2.49 -3.79
N HIS A 39 -12.71 1.35 -4.28
CA HIS A 39 -14.08 0.93 -4.02
C HIS A 39 -14.33 0.56 -2.55
N GLY A 40 -13.42 -0.21 -1.94
CA GLY A 40 -13.60 -0.69 -0.57
C GLY A 40 -13.45 0.40 0.49
N LEU A 41 -12.66 1.45 0.23
CA LEU A 41 -12.48 2.58 1.15
C LEU A 41 -13.43 3.75 0.87
N GLY A 42 -13.99 3.85 -0.33
CA GLY A 42 -14.98 4.88 -0.69
C GLY A 42 -14.43 6.30 -0.69
N VAL A 43 -13.11 6.46 -0.80
CA VAL A 43 -12.40 7.74 -0.83
C VAL A 43 -11.48 7.81 -2.05
N PRO A 44 -11.17 9.02 -2.58
CA PRO A 44 -10.31 9.14 -3.76
C PRO A 44 -8.85 8.82 -3.44
N LEU A 45 -8.12 8.30 -4.41
CA LEU A 45 -6.71 7.88 -4.23
C LEU A 45 -5.76 9.00 -3.82
N GLY A 46 -6.05 10.25 -4.19
CA GLY A 46 -5.28 11.41 -3.74
C GLY A 46 -5.33 11.63 -2.22
N SER A 47 -6.25 10.97 -1.52
CA SER A 47 -6.34 10.97 -0.06
C SER A 47 -5.69 9.74 0.59
N PHE A 48 -5.04 8.88 -0.19
CA PHE A 48 -4.41 7.65 0.31
C PHE A 48 -2.94 7.92 0.61
N ALA A 49 -2.48 7.38 1.73
CA ALA A 49 -1.06 7.16 1.96
C ALA A 49 -0.82 5.66 2.15
N MET A 50 0.05 5.08 1.33
CA MET A 50 0.51 3.71 1.50
C MET A 50 1.87 3.72 2.20
N VAL A 51 2.00 2.92 3.25
CA VAL A 51 3.19 2.85 4.09
C VAL A 51 3.66 1.40 4.15
N GLY A 52 4.95 1.17 3.93
CA GLY A 52 5.54 -0.15 4.04
C GLY A 52 7.03 -0.17 3.78
N ASP A 53 7.64 -1.33 3.96
CA ASP A 53 9.09 -1.53 3.95
C ASP A 53 9.65 -1.85 2.55
N SER A 54 8.78 -2.24 1.60
CA SER A 54 9.17 -2.43 0.21
C SER A 54 9.11 -1.11 -0.54
N TYR A 55 10.27 -0.56 -0.92
CA TYR A 55 10.31 0.67 -1.74
C TYR A 55 9.42 0.57 -3.00
N GLU A 56 9.56 -0.52 -3.75
CA GLU A 56 8.84 -0.68 -5.01
C GLU A 56 7.33 -0.82 -4.78
N GLN A 57 6.92 -1.68 -3.84
CA GLN A 57 5.52 -2.00 -3.63
C GLN A 57 4.76 -0.97 -2.80
N ASP A 58 5.41 -0.35 -1.82
CA ASP A 58 4.76 0.47 -0.79
C ASP A 58 4.97 1.96 -0.96
N ALA A 59 5.96 2.38 -1.75
CA ALA A 59 6.23 3.78 -2.02
C ALA A 59 6.13 4.13 -3.50
N HIS A 60 6.81 3.37 -4.37
CA HIS A 60 6.88 3.71 -5.79
C HIS A 60 5.55 3.45 -6.54
N PHE A 61 4.99 2.24 -6.46
CA PHE A 61 3.75 1.94 -7.18
C PHE A 61 2.57 2.83 -6.75
N PRO A 62 2.32 3.12 -5.46
CA PRO A 62 1.29 4.08 -5.03
C PRO A 62 1.35 5.43 -5.73
N CYS A 63 2.56 5.98 -5.86
CA CYS A 63 2.76 7.26 -6.55
C CYS A 63 2.33 7.20 -8.01
N SER A 64 2.51 6.06 -8.70
CA SER A 64 2.12 5.90 -10.10
C SER A 64 0.61 5.95 -10.36
N PHE A 65 -0.21 5.73 -9.32
CA PHE A 65 -1.68 5.81 -9.41
C PHE A 65 -2.29 6.93 -8.56
N GLY A 66 -1.48 7.91 -8.17
CA GLY A 66 -1.93 9.15 -7.55
C GLY A 66 -2.11 9.10 -6.03
N ALA A 67 -1.67 8.02 -5.37
CA ALA A 67 -1.59 7.95 -3.91
C ALA A 67 -0.23 8.43 -3.41
N GLN A 68 -0.15 8.83 -2.14
CA GLN A 68 1.12 9.11 -1.49
C GLN A 68 1.82 7.79 -1.11
N GLY A 69 3.06 7.62 -1.53
CA GLY A 69 3.92 6.50 -1.11
C GLY A 69 4.87 6.91 0.01
N VAL A 70 4.95 6.10 1.08
CA VAL A 70 5.84 6.32 2.22
C VAL A 70 6.67 5.07 2.46
N TRP A 71 7.98 5.20 2.22
CA TRP A 71 8.91 4.11 2.46
C TRP A 71 9.37 4.10 3.92
N PHE A 72 8.97 3.07 4.67
CA PHE A 72 9.53 2.76 5.97
C PHE A 72 10.91 2.10 5.79
N ASN A 73 11.96 2.91 5.92
CA ASN A 73 13.34 2.49 5.68
C ASN A 73 14.19 2.52 6.96
N PRO A 74 13.96 1.60 7.92
CA PRO A 74 14.68 1.60 9.19
C PRO A 74 16.19 1.30 9.03
N ALA A 75 16.56 0.65 7.93
CA ALA A 75 17.96 0.33 7.61
C ALA A 75 18.71 1.45 6.90
N GLY A 76 18.05 2.56 6.53
CA GLY A 76 18.66 3.64 5.77
C GLY A 76 19.19 3.20 4.39
N ALA A 77 18.56 2.19 3.78
CA ALA A 77 18.95 1.70 2.47
C ALA A 77 18.87 2.81 1.43
N THR A 78 19.77 2.78 0.45
CA THR A 78 19.68 3.67 -0.71
C THR A 78 18.67 3.10 -1.70
N VAL A 79 17.90 4.00 -2.33
CA VAL A 79 17.06 3.62 -3.46
C VAL A 79 17.98 3.12 -4.57
N ARG A 80 17.81 1.88 -5.04
CA ARG A 80 18.47 1.42 -6.28
C ARG A 80 17.91 2.28 -7.43
N GLU A 81 18.79 2.91 -8.20
CA GLU A 81 18.51 4.04 -9.10
C GLU A 81 17.16 4.00 -9.87
N GLN A 82 16.35 5.02 -9.57
CA GLN A 82 15.37 5.80 -10.35
C GLN A 82 14.36 5.12 -11.30
N VAL A 83 13.08 5.23 -10.90
CA VAL A 83 12.01 5.66 -11.81
C VAL A 83 11.57 7.05 -11.35
N ALA A 84 11.52 8.00 -12.28
CA ALA A 84 11.29 9.41 -12.01
C ALA A 84 10.02 9.65 -11.19
N THR A 85 10.16 10.33 -10.04
CA THR A 85 9.03 10.85 -9.28
C THR A 85 8.36 11.96 -10.09
N PRO A 86 7.04 11.92 -10.33
CA PRO A 86 6.34 13.06 -10.91
C PRO A 86 6.48 14.27 -9.98
N VAL A 87 6.92 15.39 -10.53
CA VAL A 87 6.88 16.67 -9.82
C VAL A 87 5.42 17.13 -9.83
N VAL A 88 4.89 17.42 -8.64
CA VAL A 88 3.56 18.01 -8.43
C VAL A 88 3.57 19.49 -8.80
#